data_AF-A0A2M9P4K3-F1
#
_entry.id   AF-A0A2M9P4K3-F1
#
_cell.length_a   1.000
_cell.length_b   1.000
_cell.length_c   1.000
_cell.angle_alpha   90.00
_cell.angle_beta   90.00
_cell.angle_gamma   90.00
#
_symmetry.space_group_name_H-M   'P 1'
#
loop_
_entity.id
_entity.type
_entity.pdbx_description
1 polymer ?
#
loop_
_entity_poly.entity_id
_entity_poly.type
_entity_poly.pdbx_seq_one_letter_code
_entity_poly.pdbx_strand_id
1 'polypeptide(L)' 'MLSTSSPYASGLDRNPANYVPLTPTTFLDRAAAVWPERTAVVHGAVRRNWAETAIR' A
#
# COMPACT_ATOMS: atom_id res chain seq x y z
N MET A 1 30.10 24.58 -3.67
CA MET A 1 28.64 24.80 -3.65
C MET A 1 28.01 23.72 -4.50
N LEU A 2 27.30 22.77 -3.89
CA LEU A 2 26.59 21.73 -4.64
C LEU A 2 25.29 22.35 -5.16
N SER A 3 25.09 22.30 -6.48
CA SER A 3 23.81 22.66 -7.10
C SER A 3 22.75 21.68 -6.62
N THR A 4 21.93 22.09 -5.66
CA THR A 4 20.83 21.28 -5.11
C THR A 4 19.54 21.52 -5.89
N SER A 5 19.61 21.53 -7.23
CA SER A 5 18.39 21.49 -8.04
C SER A 5 17.95 20.04 -8.17
N SER A 6 17.28 19.53 -7.13
CA SER A 6 16.58 18.26 -7.23
C SER A 6 15.42 18.43 -8.23
N PRO A 7 15.24 17.54 -9.22
CA PRO A 7 14.09 17.61 -10.12
C PRO A 7 12.75 17.45 -9.39
N TYR A 8 12.79 17.04 -8.11
CA TYR A 8 11.61 16.94 -7.25
C TYR A 8 11.34 18.21 -6.43
N ALA A 9 12.17 19.24 -6.54
CA ALA A 9 12.09 20.45 -5.70
C ALA A 9 11.06 21.49 -6.16
N SER A 10 10.46 21.34 -7.35
CA SER A 10 9.44 22.28 -7.86
C SER A 10 8.29 21.53 -8.54
N GLY A 11 7.05 21.98 -8.33
CA GLY A 11 5.88 21.45 -9.04
C GLY A 11 5.39 20.08 -8.59
N LEU A 12 5.96 19.51 -7.53
CA LEU A 12 5.54 18.25 -6.91
C LEU A 12 4.96 18.44 -5.51
N ASP A 13 4.51 19.64 -5.20
CA ASP A 13 3.75 19.91 -3.98
C ASP A 13 2.56 18.94 -3.88
N ARG A 14 2.23 18.61 -2.64
CA ARG A 14 1.14 17.71 -2.32
C ARG A 14 -0.17 18.27 -2.89
N ASN A 15 -0.87 17.46 -3.66
CA ASN A 15 -2.14 17.79 -4.27
C ASN A 15 -3.04 16.55 -4.35
N PRO A 16 -4.34 16.69 -4.67
CA PRO A 16 -5.25 15.55 -4.74
C PRO A 16 -4.86 14.45 -5.74
N ALA A 17 -4.05 14.76 -6.77
CA ALA A 17 -3.62 13.78 -7.77
C ALA A 17 -2.43 12.92 -7.31
N ASN A 18 -1.56 13.45 -6.43
CA ASN A 18 -0.37 12.74 -5.95
C ASN A 18 -0.44 12.36 -4.45
N TYR A 19 -1.50 12.74 -3.74
CA TYR A 19 -1.65 12.45 -2.33
C TYR A 19 -3.08 12.07 -1.98
N VAL A 20 -3.19 10.91 -1.33
CA VAL A 20 -4.36 10.48 -0.60
C VAL A 20 -3.86 9.90 0.73
N PRO A 21 -4.48 10.25 1.88
CA PRO A 21 -4.16 9.57 3.13
C PRO A 21 -4.51 8.09 2.99
N LEU A 22 -3.49 7.22 3.06
CA LEU A 22 -3.69 5.78 3.03
C LEU A 22 -4.26 5.33 4.38
N THR A 23 -5.44 4.70 4.35
CA THR A 23 -5.89 3.88 5.48
C THR A 23 -5.39 2.44 5.27
N PRO A 24 -4.92 1.75 6.32
CA PRO A 24 -4.46 0.37 6.21
C PRO A 24 -5.52 -0.59 5.64
N THR A 25 -6.80 -0.26 5.78
CA THR A 25 -7.93 -1.08 5.32
C THR A 25 -8.05 -1.17 3.81
N THR A 26 -7.85 -0.06 3.08
CA THR A 26 -7.95 -0.06 1.60
C THR A 26 -6.90 -0.92 0.91
N PHE A 27 -5.79 -1.20 1.61
CA PHE A 27 -4.78 -2.13 1.13
C PHE A 27 -5.29 -3.58 1.19
N LEU A 28 -6.04 -3.95 2.22
CA LEU A 28 -6.58 -5.31 2.39
C LEU A 28 -7.53 -5.65 1.24
N ASP A 29 -8.45 -4.75 0.91
CA ASP A 29 -9.40 -4.94 -0.19
C ASP A 29 -8.71 -5.14 -1.53
N ARG A 30 -7.70 -4.31 -1.83
CA ARG A 30 -6.92 -4.44 -3.06
C ARG A 30 -6.12 -5.74 -3.12
N ALA A 31 -5.49 -6.13 -2.00
CA ALA A 31 -4.70 -7.35 -1.96
C ALA A 31 -5.59 -8.60 -2.15
N ALA A 32 -6.78 -8.63 -1.53
CA ALA A 32 -7.76 -9.70 -1.72
C ALA A 32 -8.31 -9.76 -3.14
N ALA A 33 -8.53 -8.60 -3.79
CA ALA A 33 -9.02 -8.56 -5.16
C ALA A 33 -7.99 -9.06 -6.19
N VAL A 34 -6.71 -8.75 -6.01
CA VAL A 34 -5.64 -9.08 -6.99
C VAL A 34 -5.01 -10.45 -6.70
N TRP A 35 -4.83 -10.81 -5.43
CA TRP A 35 -4.11 -12.02 -5.01
C TRP A 35 -4.88 -12.84 -3.96
N PRO A 36 -6.15 -13.22 -4.21
CA PRO A 36 -7.03 -13.80 -3.20
C PRO A 36 -6.41 -15.01 -2.48
N GLU A 37 -5.78 -15.90 -3.24
CA GLU A 37 -5.22 -17.17 -2.73
C GLU A 37 -3.78 -17.08 -2.23
N ARG A 38 -3.12 -15.92 -2.37
CA ARG A 38 -1.72 -15.78 -1.94
C ARG A 38 -1.66 -15.66 -0.42
N THR A 39 -0.71 -16.37 0.21
CA THR A 39 -0.50 -16.29 1.67
C THR A 39 -0.19 -14.86 2.10
N ALA A 40 -1.01 -14.35 3.02
CA ALA A 40 -0.94 -13.01 3.60
C ALA A 40 -0.35 -13.04 5.02
N VAL A 41 -0.73 -14.03 5.82
CA VAL A 41 -0.34 -14.16 7.23
C VAL A 41 0.20 -15.55 7.51
N VAL A 42 1.34 -15.61 8.20
CA VAL A 42 1.91 -16.84 8.78
C VAL A 42 2.16 -16.61 10.27
N HIS A 43 1.50 -17.39 11.12
CA HIS A 43 1.67 -17.32 12.57
C HIS A 43 1.56 -18.72 13.19
N GLY A 44 2.70 -19.35 13.47
CA GLY A 44 2.74 -20.76 13.86
C GLY A 44 2.15 -21.66 12.77
N ALA A 45 1.18 -22.51 13.13
CA ALA A 45 0.44 -23.34 12.18
C ALA A 45 -0.61 -22.55 11.37
N VAL A 46 -0.96 -21.32 11.78
CA VAL A 46 -1.95 -20.51 11.09
C VAL A 46 -1.35 -19.97 9.79
N ARG A 47 -2.03 -20.26 8.69
CA ARG A 47 -1.80 -19.66 7.37
C ARG A 47 -3.12 -19.06 6.91
N ARG A 48 -3.09 -17.82 6.46
CA ARG A 48 -4.25 -17.17 5.82
C ARG A 48 -3.89 -16.60 4.47
N ASN A 49 -4.81 -16.68 3.53
CA ASN A 49 -4.70 -15.98 2.25
C ASN A 49 -5.24 -14.54 2.36
N TRP A 50 -5.11 -13.74 1.30
CA TRP A 50 -5.59 -12.36 1.31
C TRP A 50 -7.11 -12.27 1.35
N ALA A 51 -7.82 -13.22 0.71
CA ALA A 51 -9.28 -13.27 0.77
C ALA A 51 -9.77 -13.41 2.22
N GLU A 52 -9.22 -14.35 3.00
CA GLU A 52 -9.55 -14.56 4.42
C GLU A 52 -9.14 -13.38 5.32
N THR A 53 -8.03 -12.72 4.99
CA THR A 53 -7.49 -11.61 5.80
C THR A 53 -8.33 -10.34 5.65
N ALA A 54 -8.96 -10.10 4.49
CA ALA A 54 -9.75 -8.90 4.24
C ALA A 54 -11.13 -8.89 4.92
N ILE A 55 -11.67 -10.06 5.29
CA ILE A 55 -13.03 -10.19 5.89
C ILE A 55 -13.02 -10.05 7.42
N ARG A 56 -11.88 -9.71 8.00
CA ARG A 56 -11.62 -9.88 9.45
C ARG A 56 -11.51 -8.58 10.22
#